data_AF-A0A9D4QPS7-F1
#
_entry.id   AF-A0A9D4QPS7-F1
#
_cell.length_a   1.000
_cell.length_b   1.000
_cell.length_c   1.000
_cell.angle_alpha   90.00
_cell.angle_beta   90.00
_cell.angle_gamma   90.00
#
_symmetry.space_group_name_H-M   'P 1'
#
loop_
_entity.id
_entity.type
_entity.pdbx_description
1 polymer ?
#
loop_
_entity_poly.entity_id
_entity_poly.type
_entity_poly.pdbx_seq_one_letter_code
_entity_poly.pdbx_strand_id
1 'polypeptide(L)'
;MKRRRNYDPYQIVLAYKEVMESGMSIYKAARVFGFPESTLRDRHLGIQPVDQLPSHGPKPIFPRDEENLLVNHLSYMSNIEYGY
;
A
#
# COMPACT_ATOMS: atom_id res chain seq x y z
N MET A 1 -21.15 -1.82 -0.88
CA MET A 1 -19.71 -1.58 -0.65
C MET A 1 -18.93 -1.74 -1.96
N LYS A 2 -18.08 -0.77 -2.32
CA LYS A 2 -17.25 -0.85 -3.53
C LYS A 2 -16.02 -1.73 -3.23
N ARG A 3 -15.93 -2.92 -3.83
CA ARG A 3 -14.77 -3.80 -3.68
C ARG A 3 -13.59 -3.19 -4.43
N ARG A 4 -12.51 -2.86 -3.71
CA ARG A 4 -11.24 -2.46 -4.33
C ARG A 4 -10.51 -3.72 -4.78
N ARG A 5 -9.97 -3.72 -6.00
CA ARG A 5 -9.08 -4.79 -6.47
C ARG A 5 -7.73 -4.64 -5.78
N ASN A 6 -7.18 -5.75 -5.32
CA ASN A 6 -5.78 -5.83 -4.93
C ASN A 6 -4.99 -6.00 -6.22
N TYR A 7 -4.10 -5.05 -6.47
CA TYR A 7 -3.17 -5.11 -7.59
C TYR A 7 -1.82 -5.58 -7.07
N ASP A 8 -1.10 -6.32 -7.90
CA ASP A 8 0.29 -6.64 -7.61
C ASP A 8 1.11 -5.33 -7.59
N PRO A 9 1.78 -5.00 -6.47
CA PRO A 9 2.54 -3.76 -6.35
C PRO A 9 3.67 -3.71 -7.38
N TYR A 10 4.24 -4.84 -7.79
CA TYR A 10 5.27 -4.89 -8.82
C TYR A 10 4.74 -4.39 -10.18
N GLN A 11 3.54 -4.82 -10.56
CA GLN A 11 2.90 -4.41 -11.81
C GLN A 11 2.57 -2.91 -11.82
N ILE A 12 2.17 -2.35 -10.67
CA ILE A 12 1.92 -0.90 -10.53
C ILE A 12 3.21 -0.10 -10.74
N VAL A 13 4.32 -0.54 -10.13
CA VAL A 13 5.62 0.12 -10.26
C VAL A 13 6.09 0.09 -11.71
N LEU A 14 5.95 -1.05 -12.39
CA LEU A 14 6.27 -1.17 -13.82
C LEU A 14 5.42 -0.22 -14.68
N ALA A 15 4.10 -0.20 -14.46
CA ALA A 15 3.21 0.69 -15.18
C ALA A 15 3.56 2.18 -14.96
N TYR A 16 3.96 2.54 -13.74
CA TYR A 16 4.40 3.89 -13.42
C TYR A 16 5.72 4.25 -14.14
N LYS A 17 6.69 3.33 -14.15
CA LYS A 17 7.94 3.51 -14.90
C LYS A 17 7.71 3.69 -16.39
N GLU A 18 6.83 2.91 -17.02
CA GLU A 18 6.50 3.08 -18.43
C GLU A 18 5.88 4.46 -18.74
N VAL A 19 5.11 5.03 -17.81
CA VAL A 19 4.56 6.39 -17.97
C VAL A 19 5.66 7.44 -17.87
N MET A 20 6.60 7.28 -16.93
CA MET A 20 7.63 8.28 -16.63
C MET A 20 8.86 8.21 -17.56
N GLU A 21 9.34 7.00 -17.84
CA GLU A 21 10.60 6.73 -18.56
C GLU A 21 10.35 6.57 -20.07
N SER A 22 9.34 5.81 -20.46
CA SER A 22 9.01 5.54 -21.87
C SER A 22 8.09 6.60 -22.50
N GLY A 23 7.62 7.58 -21.72
CA GLY A 23 6.68 8.62 -22.17
C GLY A 23 5.29 8.09 -22.55
N MET A 24 4.92 6.91 -22.04
CA MET A 24 3.62 6.32 -22.34
C MET A 24 2.48 7.12 -21.69
N SER A 25 1.38 7.35 -22.41
CA SER A 25 0.23 8.03 -21.81
C SER A 25 -0.39 7.18 -20.69
N ILE A 26 -0.90 7.85 -19.64
CA ILE A 26 -1.57 7.20 -18.50
C ILE A 26 -2.69 6.27 -18.99
N TYR A 27 -3.47 6.72 -19.98
CA TYR A 27 -4.53 5.92 -20.59
C TYR A 27 -4.02 4.62 -21.22
N LYS A 28 -2.91 4.69 -21.97
CA LYS A 28 -2.32 3.52 -22.63
C LYS A 28 -1.74 2.55 -21.61
N ALA A 29 -1.00 3.06 -20.62
CA ALA A 29 -0.47 2.24 -19.53
C ALA A 29 -1.59 1.55 -18.74
N ALA A 30 -2.67 2.26 -18.41
CA ALA A 30 -3.83 1.71 -17.72
C ALA A 30 -4.46 0.51 -18.48
N ARG A 31 -4.59 0.63 -19.81
CA ARG A 31 -5.08 -0.45 -20.68
C ARG A 31 -4.14 -1.65 -20.73
N VAL A 32 -2.84 -1.42 -20.86
CA VAL A 32 -1.82 -2.48 -21.00
C VAL A 32 -1.70 -3.31 -19.72
N PHE A 33 -1.65 -2.64 -18.57
CA PHE A 33 -1.46 -3.29 -17.27
C PHE A 33 -2.78 -3.64 -16.56
N GLY A 34 -3.93 -3.27 -17.12
CA GLY A 34 -5.25 -3.62 -16.58
C GLY A 34 -5.65 -2.84 -15.32
N PHE A 35 -5.12 -1.63 -15.14
CA PHE A 35 -5.43 -0.75 -14.02
C PHE A 35 -6.44 0.33 -14.40
N PRO A 36 -7.25 0.84 -13.44
CA PRO A 36 -8.02 2.05 -13.65
C PRO A 36 -7.09 3.23 -13.92
N GLU A 37 -7.47 4.11 -14.85
CA GLU A 37 -6.67 5.31 -15.16
C GLU A 37 -6.46 6.19 -13.92
N SER A 38 -7.50 6.32 -13.08
CA SER A 38 -7.41 7.04 -11.81
C SER A 38 -6.32 6.50 -10.89
N THR A 39 -6.09 5.17 -10.91
CA THR A 39 -5.10 4.50 -10.06
C THR A 39 -3.66 4.85 -10.47
N LEU A 40 -3.39 5.04 -11.76
CA LEU A 40 -2.09 5.53 -12.22
C LEU A 40 -1.98 7.06 -12.08
N ARG A 41 -3.07 7.78 -12.34
CA ARG A 41 -3.12 9.23 -12.22
C ARG A 41 -2.87 9.71 -10.79
N ASP A 42 -3.51 9.10 -9.79
CA ASP A 42 -3.32 9.46 -8.37
C ASP A 42 -1.86 9.30 -7.94
N ARG A 43 -1.15 8.31 -8.48
CA ARG A 43 0.28 8.10 -8.24
C ARG A 43 1.14 9.11 -8.97
N HIS A 44 0.83 9.40 -10.23
CA HIS A 44 1.51 10.44 -11.00
C HIS A 44 1.39 11.83 -10.36
N LEU A 45 0.25 12.12 -9.73
CA LEU A 45 0.02 13.36 -8.98
C LEU A 45 0.62 13.34 -7.56
N GLY A 46 1.23 12.23 -7.12
CA GLY A 46 1.79 12.10 -5.77
C GLY A 46 0.76 11.97 -4.65
N ILE A 47 -0.52 11.76 -4.97
CA ILE A 47 -1.60 11.56 -3.99
C ILE A 47 -1.43 10.21 -3.29
N GLN A 48 -0.94 9.20 -4.04
CA GLN A 48 -0.60 7.89 -3.50
C GLN A 48 0.86 7.53 -3.81
N PRO A 49 1.58 6.94 -2.84
CA PRO A 49 2.90 6.38 -3.10
C PRO A 49 2.83 5.24 -4.13
N VAL A 50 3.87 5.15 -4.97
CA VAL A 50 3.98 4.12 -6.01
C VAL A 50 4.32 2.76 -5.41
N ASP A 51 5.19 2.75 -4.41
CA ASP A 51 5.79 1.54 -3.85
C ASP A 51 4.96 0.91 -2.72
N GLN A 52 3.87 1.56 -2.32
CA GLN A 52 2.97 1.02 -1.31
C GLN A 52 1.69 0.46 -1.94
N LEU A 53 1.32 -0.72 -1.47
CA LEU A 53 0.01 -1.28 -1.70
C LEU A 53 -1.06 -0.31 -1.21
N PRO A 54 -2.21 -0.18 -1.91
CA PRO A 54 -3.35 0.54 -1.38
C PRO A 54 -3.69 -0.02 0.01
N SER A 55 -3.60 0.80 1.06
CA SER A 55 -3.99 0.34 2.38
C SER A 55 -5.49 0.07 2.39
N HIS A 56 -5.85 -1.18 2.66
CA HIS A 56 -7.23 -1.64 2.75
C HIS A 56 -7.66 -1.64 4.21
N GLY A 57 -7.96 -0.46 4.75
CA GLY A 57 -8.42 -0.35 6.13
C GLY A 57 -8.30 1.07 6.66
N PRO A 58 -8.88 1.34 7.84
CA PRO A 58 -8.55 2.54 8.59
C PRO A 58 -7.04 2.59 8.86
N LYS A 59 -6.49 3.80 8.94
CA LYS A 59 -5.08 3.96 9.32
C LYS A 59 -4.89 3.31 10.70
N PRO A 60 -3.85 2.49 10.88
CA PRO A 60 -3.58 1.89 12.18
C PRO A 60 -3.36 3.01 13.22
N ILE A 61 -3.88 2.78 14.42
CA ILE A 61 -3.79 3.74 15.54
C ILE A 61 -2.32 3.91 15.95
N PHE A 62 -1.58 2.80 15.96
CA PHE A 62 -0.16 2.78 16.28
C PHE A 62 0.68 2.66 15.01
N PRO A 63 1.79 3.41 14.88
CA PRO A 63 2.82 3.08 13.91
C PRO A 63 3.46 1.73 14.26
N ARG A 64 4.08 1.08 13.27
CA ARG A 64 4.61 -0.28 13.39
C ARG A 64 5.62 -0.44 14.54
N ASP A 65 6.41 0.60 14.80
CA ASP A 65 7.39 0.59 15.89
C ASP A 65 6.73 0.60 17.27
N GLU A 66 5.66 1.38 17.44
CA GLU A 66 4.88 1.41 18.68
C GLU A 66 4.08 0.11 18.88
N GLU A 67 3.54 -0.46 17.79
CA GLU A 67 2.87 -1.76 17.83
C GLU A 67 3.84 -2.86 18.28
N ASN A 68 5.08 -2.86 17.78
CA ASN A 68 6.11 -3.80 18.22
C ASN A 68 6.44 -3.64 19.71
N LEU A 69 6.53 -2.40 20.20
CA LEU A 69 6.75 -2.14 21.63
C LEU A 69 5.60 -2.71 22.48
N LEU A 70 4.36 -2.51 22.05
CA LEU A 70 3.18 -3.06 22.73
C LEU A 70 3.20 -4.59 22.76
N VAL A 71 3.47 -5.23 21.62
CA VAL A 71 3.52 -6.70 21.50
C VAL A 71 4.65 -7.28 22.35
N ASN A 72 5.83 -6.65 22.33
CA ASN A 72 6.96 -7.07 23.16
C ASN A 72 6.64 -6.92 24.65
N HIS A 73 5.98 -5.83 25.03
CA HIS A 73 5.57 -5.61 26.41
C HIS A 73 4.54 -6.65 26.87
N LEU A 74 3.52 -6.94 26.08
CA LEU A 74 2.53 -8.00 26.37
C LEU A 74 3.19 -9.37 26.48
N SER A 75 4.14 -9.68 25.59
CA SER A 75 4.91 -10.92 25.63
C SER A 75 5.74 -11.02 26.91
N TYR A 76 6.39 -9.93 27.31
CA TYR A 76 7.13 -9.85 28.56
C TYR A 76 6.21 -10.05 29.77
N MET A 77 5.05 -9.38 29.82
CA MET A 77 4.07 -9.53 30.90
C MET A 77 3.53 -10.97 31.00
N SER A 78 3.28 -11.61 29.85
CA SER A 78 2.86 -13.02 29.81
C SER A 78 3.93 -13.97 30.35
N ASN A 79 5.21 -13.70 30.09
CA ASN A 79 6.32 -14.56 30.50
C ASN A 79 6.63 -14.48 32.00
N ILE A 80 6.35 -13.35 32.63
CA ILE A 80 6.57 -13.17 34.08
C ILE A 80 5.33 -13.57 34.90
N GLU A 81 4.39 -14.32 34.29
CA GLU A 81 3.15 -14.77 34.91
C GLU A 81 2.42 -13.63 35.65
N TYR A 82 2.27 -12.45 35.02
CA TYR A 82 1.17 -11.57 35.38
C TYR A 82 -0.14 -12.25 34.93
N GLY A 83 -0.47 -13.33 35.64
CA GLY A 83 -1.77 -13.96 35.64
C GLY A 83 -2.76 -12.99 36.23
N TYR A 84 -3.92 -12.93 35.58
CA TYR A 84 -5.15 -12.52 36.24
C TYR A 84 -5.39 -13.34 37.50
#